data_AF-A0A7R9QX22-F1
#
_entry.id   AF-A0A7R9QX22-F1
#
_cell.length_a   1.000
_cell.length_b   1.000
_cell.length_c   1.000
_cell.angle_alpha   90.00
_cell.angle_beta   90.00
_cell.angle_gamma   90.00
#
_symmetry.space_group_name_H-M   'P 1'
#
loop_
_entity.id
_entity.type
_entity.pdbx_description
1 polymer ?
#
loop_
_entity_poly.entity_id
_entity_poly.type
_entity_poly.pdbx_seq_one_letter_code
_entity_poly.pdbx_strand_id
1 'polypeptide(L)'
;MFAIIRAVHKWRQLSPNVHHLKKLVAEESNVSYKSDIDWKQSEEYTKDLPDLSLANPYRKAKQICILCKYGIEVDYKNVQLLSQFVSPYTGRLYDKHIT
;
A
#
# COMPACT_ATOMS: atom_id res chain seq x y z
N MET A 1 -1.72 2.54 -37.83
CA MET A 1 -0.81 1.51 -37.28
C MET A 1 0.68 1.93 -37.22
N PHE A 2 1.08 3.21 -37.29
CA PHE A 2 2.53 3.55 -37.21
C PHE A 2 2.93 4.81 -36.41
N ALA A 3 1.98 5.54 -35.80
CA ALA A 3 2.31 6.79 -35.08
C ALA A 3 2.54 6.64 -33.57
N ILE A 4 1.97 5.61 -32.93
CA ILE A 4 2.03 5.47 -31.45
C ILE A 4 3.30 4.71 -31.00
N ILE A 5 3.83 3.80 -31.83
CA ILE A 5 5.02 3.01 -31.50
C ILE A 5 6.30 3.86 -31.44
N ARG A 6 6.39 4.96 -32.20
CA ARG A 6 7.57 5.85 -32.18
C ARG A 6 7.69 6.70 -30.92
N ALA A 7 6.61 6.91 -30.17
CA ALA A 7 6.63 7.70 -28.94
C ALA A 7 7.23 6.91 -27.77
N VAL A 8 6.93 5.61 -27.66
CA VAL A 8 7.42 4.77 -26.54
C VAL A 8 8.94 4.51 -26.65
N HIS A 9 9.49 4.43 -27.86
CA HIS A 9 10.92 4.16 -28.05
C HIS A 9 11.84 5.37 -27.78
N LYS A 10 11.29 6.61 -27.77
CA LYS A 10 12.08 7.84 -27.53
C LYS A 10 12.12 8.29 -26.06
N TRP A 11 11.26 7.74 -25.21
CA TRP A 11 11.29 7.99 -23.77
C TRP A 11 12.29 7.11 -22.99
N ARG A 12 13.02 6.22 -23.70
CA ARG A 12 14.01 5.30 -23.11
C ARG A 12 15.48 5.74 -23.29
N GLN A 13 15.77 6.96 -23.75
CA GLN A 13 17.15 7.37 -24.08
C GLN A 13 17.63 8.72 -23.54
N LEU A 14 16.91 9.38 -22.63
CA LEU A 14 17.44 10.54 -21.92
C LEU A 14 17.38 10.29 -20.42
N SER A 15 18.35 9.51 -19.95
CA SER A 15 18.81 9.58 -18.57
C SER A 15 20.00 10.53 -18.56
N PRO A 16 19.85 11.80 -18.11
CA PRO A 16 21.01 12.61 -17.79
C PRO A 16 21.51 12.24 -16.40
N ASN A 17 22.75 11.74 -16.43
CA ASN A 17 23.70 11.53 -15.34
C ASN A 17 23.50 12.51 -14.15
N VAL A 18 23.34 11.95 -12.94
CA VAL A 18 23.05 12.65 -11.66
C VAL A 18 24.17 13.64 -11.24
N HIS A 19 25.25 13.71 -12.01
CA HIS A 19 26.41 14.56 -11.71
C HIS A 19 26.29 16.02 -12.17
N HIS A 20 25.37 16.36 -13.08
CA HIS A 20 25.21 17.75 -13.54
C HIS A 20 24.23 18.58 -12.68
N LEU A 21 23.35 17.92 -11.93
CA LEU A 21 22.38 18.57 -11.03
C LEU A 21 22.98 19.00 -9.68
N LYS A 22 24.31 18.92 -9.50
CA LYS A 22 24.99 19.51 -8.35
C LYS A 22 25.54 20.92 -8.59
N LYS A 23 25.68 21.34 -9.86
CA LYS A 23 26.32 22.63 -10.20
C LYS A 23 25.35 23.82 -10.36
N LEU A 24 24.06 23.56 -10.54
CA LEU A 24 23.03 24.62 -10.64
C LEU A 24 22.37 24.97 -9.29
N VAL A 25 22.79 24.32 -8.19
CA VAL A 25 22.33 24.65 -6.83
C VAL A 25 23.35 25.54 -6.10
N ALA A 26 24.46 25.91 -6.75
CA ALA A 26 25.59 26.55 -6.09
C ALA A 26 25.59 28.09 -6.11
N GLU A 27 24.70 28.79 -6.82
CA GLU A 27 24.86 30.25 -7.00
C GLU A 27 23.61 31.13 -6.81
N GLU A 28 22.41 30.59 -6.58
CA GLU A 28 21.22 31.44 -6.39
C GLU A 28 20.39 31.04 -5.16
N SER A 29 20.87 31.44 -3.98
CA SER A 29 20.00 31.91 -2.90
C SER A 29 20.79 32.69 -1.85
N ASN A 30 21.41 33.79 -2.29
CA ASN A 30 21.69 34.93 -1.43
C ASN A 30 20.36 35.65 -1.07
N VAL A 31 19.43 34.91 -0.48
CA VAL A 31 18.30 35.49 0.23
C VAL A 31 18.62 35.29 1.70
N SER A 32 19.20 36.34 2.28
CA SER A 32 19.34 36.53 3.71
C SER A 32 17.93 36.63 4.31
N TYR A 33 17.34 35.50 4.65
CA TYR A 33 16.13 35.45 5.47
C TYR A 33 16.49 35.82 6.91
N LYS A 34 16.69 37.11 7.15
CA LYS A 34 16.47 37.71 8.46
C LYS A 34 14.99 38.06 8.55
N SER A 35 14.19 37.11 9.01
CA SER A 35 12.97 37.46 9.73
C SER A 35 13.25 37.15 11.19
N ASP A 36 13.16 38.16 12.03
CA ASP A 36 13.13 38.01 13.48
C ASP A 36 11.88 37.18 13.83
N ILE A 37 12.02 35.86 13.81
CA ILE A 37 11.01 34.95 14.31
C ILE A 37 11.32 34.82 15.80
N ASP A 38 10.49 35.46 16.62
CA ASP A 38 10.44 35.18 18.04
C ASP A 38 10.10 33.69 18.21
N TRP A 39 11.06 32.90 18.69
CA TRP A 39 10.92 31.46 18.94
C TRP A 39 10.02 31.15 20.13
N LYS A 40 9.08 32.03 20.48
CA LYS A 40 8.09 31.83 21.55
C LYS A 40 6.80 31.12 21.12
N GLN A 41 6.68 30.68 19.87
CA GLN A 41 5.55 29.85 19.41
C GLN A 41 5.99 28.58 18.66
N SER A 42 7.07 27.93 19.10
CA SER A 42 7.61 26.72 18.43
C SER A 42 7.04 25.38 18.93
N GLU A 43 6.32 25.36 20.05
CA GLU A 43 5.78 24.12 20.64
C GLU A 43 4.34 23.78 20.24
N GLU A 44 3.64 24.71 19.58
CA GLU A 44 2.23 24.53 19.21
C GLU A 44 2.06 24.01 17.79
N TYR A 45 2.89 24.46 16.84
CA TYR A 45 2.81 24.04 15.44
C TYR A 45 3.15 22.55 15.23
N THR A 46 4.01 21.97 16.07
CA THR A 46 4.36 20.55 15.99
C THR A 46 3.26 19.61 16.46
N LYS A 47 2.21 20.12 17.14
CA LYS A 47 1.10 19.29 17.64
C LYS A 47 0.13 18.86 16.54
N ASP A 48 0.01 19.65 15.48
CA ASP A 48 -0.94 19.39 14.38
C ASP A 48 -0.32 18.58 13.23
N LEU A 49 0.98 18.26 13.29
CA LEU A 49 1.60 17.36 12.30
C LEU A 49 1.15 15.91 12.54
N PRO A 50 0.82 15.16 11.48
CA PRO A 50 0.46 13.76 11.62
C PRO A 50 1.65 12.95 12.09
N ASP A 51 1.44 12.13 13.13
CA ASP A 51 2.44 11.17 13.58
C ASP A 51 2.60 10.05 12.55
N LEU A 52 3.81 9.95 11.97
CA LEU A 52 4.17 8.94 10.98
C LEU A 52 4.59 7.60 11.62
N SER A 53 4.78 7.56 12.94
CA SER A 53 5.17 6.35 13.67
C SER A 53 3.97 5.49 14.10
N LEU A 54 2.75 6.02 14.01
CA LEU A 54 1.52 5.34 14.38
C LEU A 54 1.11 4.25 13.37
N ALA A 55 0.73 3.08 13.87
CA ALA A 55 0.09 2.05 13.04
C ALA A 55 -1.28 2.55 12.53
N ASN A 56 -1.63 2.25 11.28
CA ASN A 56 -2.86 2.74 10.64
C ASN A 56 -4.12 2.44 11.51
N PRO A 57 -4.77 3.47 12.10
CA PRO A 57 -5.92 3.28 12.98
C PRO A 57 -7.20 2.89 12.22
N TYR A 58 -7.24 3.13 10.91
CA TYR A 58 -8.37 2.79 10.03
C TYR A 58 -8.22 1.41 9.38
N ARG A 59 -7.22 0.62 9.81
CA ARG A 59 -7.01 -0.73 9.29
C ARG A 59 -8.15 -1.65 9.71
N LYS A 60 -8.90 -2.15 8.74
CA LYS A 60 -9.93 -3.17 8.98
C LYS A 60 -9.29 -4.47 9.47
N ALA A 61 -10.01 -5.16 10.36
CA ALA A 61 -9.66 -6.51 10.77
C ALA A 61 -9.58 -7.44 9.55
N LYS A 62 -8.64 -8.38 9.58
CA LYS A 62 -8.52 -9.41 8.54
C LYS A 62 -9.80 -10.23 8.53
N GLN A 63 -10.33 -10.47 7.33
CA GLN A 63 -11.43 -11.41 7.15
C GLN A 63 -10.91 -12.82 7.44
N ILE A 64 -11.64 -13.55 8.26
CA ILE A 64 -11.32 -14.94 8.64
C ILE A 64 -12.44 -15.85 8.14
N CYS A 65 -12.11 -17.05 7.67
CA CYS A 65 -13.12 -18.03 7.27
C CYS A 65 -13.79 -18.66 8.50
N ILE A 66 -14.91 -19.34 8.28
CA ILE A 66 -15.70 -19.95 9.35
C ILE A 66 -14.91 -21.01 10.14
N LEU A 67 -14.08 -21.81 9.45
CA LEU A 67 -13.27 -22.86 10.07
C LEU A 67 -12.21 -22.27 11.01
N CYS A 68 -11.52 -21.20 10.58
CA CYS A 68 -10.53 -20.50 11.39
C CYS A 68 -11.17 -19.75 12.57
N LYS A 69 -12.38 -19.19 12.38
CA LYS A 69 -13.10 -18.48 13.45
C LYS A 69 -13.41 -19.40 14.64
N TYR A 70 -13.76 -20.65 14.38
CA TYR A 70 -14.09 -21.64 15.41
C TYR A 70 -12.92 -22.57 15.76
N GLY A 71 -11.77 -22.44 15.11
CA GLY A 71 -10.60 -23.29 15.35
C GLY A 71 -10.86 -24.77 15.06
N ILE A 72 -11.71 -25.07 14.07
CA ILE A 72 -12.11 -26.44 13.75
C ILE A 72 -10.99 -27.12 12.96
N GLU A 73 -10.46 -28.21 13.50
CA GLU A 73 -9.54 -29.09 12.79
C GLU A 73 -10.31 -29.97 11.80
N VAL A 74 -9.92 -29.93 10.53
CA VAL A 74 -10.60 -30.67 9.46
C VAL A 74 -10.02 -32.08 9.37
N ASP A 75 -10.81 -33.06 9.77
CA ASP A 75 -10.48 -34.49 9.63
C ASP A 75 -11.36 -35.13 8.54
N TYR A 76 -10.76 -36.00 7.72
CA TYR A 76 -11.45 -36.77 6.67
C TYR A 76 -12.49 -37.74 7.26
N LYS A 77 -12.36 -38.09 8.54
CA LYS A 77 -13.31 -38.95 9.26
C LYS A 77 -14.61 -38.23 9.61
N ASN A 78 -14.62 -36.90 9.63
CA ASN A 78 -15.82 -36.13 9.97
C ASN A 78 -16.70 -35.91 8.74
N VAL A 79 -17.49 -36.94 8.40
CA VAL A 79 -18.39 -36.93 7.24
C VAL A 79 -19.45 -35.81 7.36
N GLN A 80 -19.92 -35.52 8.57
CA GLN A 80 -20.94 -34.49 8.80
C GLN A 80 -20.44 -33.08 8.46
N LEU A 81 -19.17 -32.77 8.78
CA LEU A 81 -18.54 -31.51 8.41
C LEU A 81 -18.34 -31.44 6.89
N LEU A 82 -17.79 -32.49 6.30
CA LEU A 82 -17.42 -32.51 4.90
C LEU A 82 -18.62 -32.50 3.95
N SER A 83 -19.75 -33.10 4.35
CA SER A 83 -20.97 -33.10 3.54
C SER A 83 -21.54 -31.70 3.30
N GLN A 84 -21.17 -30.70 4.13
CA GLN A 84 -21.60 -29.31 3.97
C GLN A 84 -20.94 -28.63 2.76
N PHE A 85 -19.78 -29.14 2.32
CA PHE A 85 -19.00 -28.57 1.21
C PHE A 85 -19.26 -29.28 -0.12
N VAL A 86 -20.23 -30.20 -0.16
CA VAL A 86 -20.51 -31.05 -1.32
C VAL A 86 -21.95 -30.85 -1.78
N SER A 87 -22.13 -30.82 -3.11
CA SER A 87 -23.46 -30.77 -3.74
C SER A 87 -24.27 -32.03 -3.43
N PRO A 88 -25.50 -31.92 -2.90
CA PRO A 88 -26.31 -33.07 -2.51
C PRO A 88 -26.75 -33.94 -3.71
N TYR A 89 -26.87 -33.34 -4.90
CA TYR A 89 -27.34 -34.05 -6.10
C TYR A 89 -26.21 -34.63 -6.94
N THR A 90 -25.04 -33.98 -6.97
CA THR A 90 -23.95 -34.35 -7.88
C THR A 90 -22.72 -34.90 -7.17
N GLY A 91 -22.61 -34.74 -5.84
CA GLY A 91 -21.41 -35.12 -5.10
C GLY A 91 -20.17 -34.26 -5.40
N ARG A 92 -20.33 -33.15 -6.13
CA ARG A 92 -19.22 -32.25 -6.48
C ARG A 92 -18.90 -31.31 -5.32
N LEU A 93 -17.61 -31.08 -5.08
CA LEU A 93 -17.14 -30.09 -4.11
C LEU A 93 -17.50 -28.67 -4.60
N TYR A 94 -17.99 -27.83 -3.68
CA TYR A 94 -18.22 -26.42 -3.97
C TYR A 94 -16.89 -25.64 -4.09
N ASP A 95 -16.90 -24.61 -4.94
CA ASP A 95 -15.75 -23.72 -5.12
C ASP A 95 -15.65 -22.69 -3.98
N LYS A 96 -14.48 -22.05 -3.86
CA LYS A 96 -14.19 -20.99 -2.88
C LYS A 96 -15.10 -19.76 -2.98
N HIS A 97 -15.70 -19.48 -4.14
CA HIS A 97 -16.61 -18.34 -4.24
C HIS A 97 -17.99 -18.63 -3.63
N ILE A 98 -18.27 -19.91 -3.31
CA ILE A 98 -19.48 -20.37 -2.64
C ILE A 98 -19.24 -20.57 -1.14
N THR A 99 -18.06 -21.08 -0.76
CA THR A 99 -17.71 -21.52 0.61
C THR A 99 -16.60 -20.73 1.27
#